data_AF-A0A7C1QSR7-F1
#
_entry.id   AF-A0A7C1QSR7-F1
#
_cell.length_a   1.000
_cell.length_b   1.000
_cell.length_c   1.000
_cell.angle_alpha   90.00
_cell.angle_beta   90.00
_cell.angle_gamma   90.00
#
_symmetry.space_group_name_H-M   'P 1'
#
loop_
_entity.id
_entity.type
_entity.pdbx_description
1 polymer ?
#
loop_
_entity_poly.entity_id
_entity_poly.type
_entity_poly.pdbx_seq_one_letter_code
_entity_poly.pdbx_strand_id
1 'polypeptide(L)' 'MARPDPKESPLPHRKSSLSPFLETIAMYVSDMLTAPANLAGIPAISIPVGLRQQELSLGIQVMGNFF' A
#
# COMPACT_ATOMS: atom_id res chain seq x y z
N MET A 1 -6.64 27.26 -13.54
CA MET A 1 -6.16 25.93 -13.11
C MET A 1 -5.53 26.11 -11.74
N ALA A 2 -6.32 26.00 -10.66
CA ALA A 2 -5.81 26.20 -9.31
C ALA A 2 -4.80 25.08 -8.99
N ARG A 3 -3.64 25.43 -8.45
CA ARG A 3 -2.73 24.44 -7.87
C ARG A 3 -3.48 23.78 -6.71
N PRO A 4 -3.51 22.44 -6.62
CA PRO A 4 -4.13 21.77 -5.48
C PRO A 4 -3.46 22.23 -4.18
N ASP A 5 -4.27 22.48 -3.15
CA ASP A 5 -3.79 22.97 -1.86
C ASP A 5 -2.79 21.97 -1.24
N PRO A 6 -1.71 22.43 -0.57
CA PRO A 6 -0.69 21.57 0.03
C PRO A 6 -1.21 20.68 1.19
N LYS A 7 -2.51 20.74 1.50
CA LYS A 7 -3.20 19.90 2.48
C LYS A 7 -4.10 18.83 1.86
N GLU A 8 -4.29 18.83 0.54
CA GLU A 8 -4.96 17.79 -0.22
C GLU A 8 -3.92 16.82 -0.81
N SER A 9 -3.27 16.07 0.08
CA SER A 9 -2.48 14.89 -0.32
C SER A 9 -3.43 13.71 -0.57
N PRO A 10 -3.24 12.84 -1.58
CA PRO A 10 -4.30 11.93 -2.03
C PRO A 10 -4.64 10.74 -1.11
N LEU A 11 -3.95 10.47 0.01
CA LEU A 11 -4.22 9.33 0.92
C LEU A 11 -3.66 9.58 2.35
N PRO A 12 -4.06 8.80 3.38
CA PRO A 12 -5.32 8.78 4.12
C PRO A 12 -5.20 9.56 5.46
N HIS A 13 -6.21 10.36 5.80
CA HIS A 13 -6.26 11.21 7.00
C HIS A 13 -6.41 10.48 8.36
N ARG A 14 -5.97 9.23 8.50
CA ARG A 14 -5.97 8.55 9.80
C ARG A 14 -4.76 8.99 10.59
N LYS A 15 -4.89 10.05 11.39
CA LYS A 15 -3.85 10.51 12.33
C LYS A 15 -3.37 9.31 13.17
N SER A 16 -2.21 8.77 12.83
CA SER A 16 -1.55 7.72 13.59
C SER A 16 -0.89 8.38 14.81
N SER A 17 -0.96 7.75 15.99
CA SER A 17 -0.35 8.30 17.21
C SER A 17 1.18 8.08 17.27
N LEU A 18 1.79 7.64 16.17
CA LEU A 18 3.20 7.29 16.09
C LEU A 18 4.08 8.51 15.84
N SER A 19 5.35 8.44 16.24
CA SER A 19 6.32 9.48 15.91
C SER A 19 6.61 9.48 14.39
N PRO A 20 7.04 10.61 13.79
CA PRO A 20 7.20 10.74 12.34
C PRO A 20 8.15 9.70 11.71
N PHE A 21 9.19 9.32 12.44
CA PHE A 21 10.12 8.29 12.00
C PHE A 21 9.46 6.89 11.91
N LEU A 22 8.64 6.55 12.91
CA LEU A 22 7.93 5.27 12.97
C LEU A 22 6.84 5.19 11.89
N GLU A 23 6.22 6.31 11.52
CA GLU A 23 5.26 6.39 10.42
C GLU A 23 5.91 6.10 9.07
N THR A 24 7.10 6.65 8.80
CA THR A 24 7.87 6.35 7.58
C THR A 24 8.24 4.88 7.49
N ILE A 25 8.64 4.28 8.61
CA ILE A 25 8.93 2.84 8.66
C ILE A 25 7.65 2.04 8.39
N ALA A 26 6.52 2.41 9.01
CA ALA A 26 5.24 1.73 8.80
C ALA A 26 4.80 1.77 7.32
N MET A 27 5.00 2.91 6.66
CA MET A 27 4.81 3.06 5.21
C MET A 27 5.76 2.14 4.43
N TYR A 28 7.05 2.09 4.77
CA TYR A 28 7.98 1.20 4.06
C TYR A 28 7.62 -0.29 4.25
N VAL A 29 7.18 -0.65 5.45
CA VAL A 29 6.74 -2.01 5.79
C VAL A 29 5.48 -2.42 5.02
N SER A 30 4.65 -1.48 4.55
CA SER A 30 3.46 -1.84 3.76
C SER A 30 3.80 -2.57 2.47
N ASP A 31 5.00 -2.34 1.93
CA ASP A 31 5.47 -2.95 0.68
C ASP A 31 6.25 -4.26 0.90
N MET A 32 6.30 -4.80 2.12
CA MET A 32 7.03 -6.05 2.41
C MET A 32 6.60 -7.24 1.54
N LEU A 33 5.31 -7.29 1.14
CA LEU A 33 4.76 -8.39 0.34
C LEU A 33 4.70 -8.08 -1.16
N THR A 34 5.05 -6.86 -1.58
CA THR A 34 4.99 -6.43 -2.99
C THR A 34 6.38 -6.19 -3.57
N ALA A 35 7.31 -5.64 -2.78
CA ALA A 35 8.69 -5.38 -3.18
C ALA A 35 9.46 -6.61 -3.70
N PRO A 36 9.32 -7.84 -3.14
CA PRO A 36 10.05 -9.00 -3.63
C PRO A 36 9.76 -9.33 -5.09
N ALA A 37 8.52 -9.14 -5.56
CA ALA A 37 8.17 -9.38 -6.97
C ALA A 37 8.93 -8.44 -7.91
N ASN A 38 9.01 -7.15 -7.56
CA ASN A 38 9.76 -6.16 -8.33
C ASN A 38 11.26 -6.49 -8.38
N LEU A 39 11.83 -6.94 -7.25
CA LEU A 39 13.26 -7.28 -7.15
C LEU A 39 13.61 -8.59 -7.89
N ALA A 40 12.75 -9.59 -7.82
CA ALA A 40 12.91 -10.85 -8.54
C ALA A 40 12.54 -10.73 -10.03
N GLY A 41 11.90 -9.63 -10.42
CA GLY A 41 11.42 -9.37 -11.78
C GLY A 41 10.19 -10.19 -12.18
N ILE A 42 9.63 -11.01 -11.29
CA ILE A 42 8.60 -11.99 -11.61
C ILE A 42 7.21 -11.35 -11.80
N PRO A 43 6.33 -11.94 -12.63
CA PRO A 43 4.96 -11.47 -12.78
C PRO A 43 4.17 -11.61 -11.47
N ALA A 44 3.44 -10.55 -11.11
CA ALA A 44 2.65 -10.49 -9.89
C ALA A 44 1.35 -9.69 -10.12
N ILE A 45 0.23 -10.15 -9.54
CA ILE A 45 -1.08 -9.51 -9.63
C ILE A 45 -1.75 -9.40 -8.26
N SER A 46 -2.32 -8.23 -7.95
CA SER A 46 -3.09 -7.98 -6.73
C SER A 46 -4.59 -8.04 -7.03
N ILE A 47 -5.33 -8.83 -6.26
CA ILE A 47 -6.76 -9.09 -6.46
C ILE A 47 -7.52 -8.73 -5.17
N PRO A 48 -8.50 -7.81 -5.20
CA PRO A 48 -9.38 -7.57 -4.05
C PRO A 48 -10.31 -8.76 -3.84
N VAL A 49 -10.38 -9.28 -2.62
CA VAL A 49 -11.17 -10.49 -2.29
C VAL A 49 -12.34 -10.23 -1.35
N GLY A 50 -12.50 -9.01 -0.86
CA GLY A 50 -13.65 -8.61 -0.06
C GLY A 50 -13.37 -7.43 0.84
N LEU A 51 -14.29 -7.20 1.78
CA LEU A 51 -14.16 -6.19 2.82
C LEU A 51 -14.13 -6.88 4.19
N ARG A 52 -13.29 -6.36 5.08
CA ARG A 52 -13.31 -6.67 6.51
C ARG A 52 -14.29 -5.74 7.23
N GLN A 53 -14.48 -5.96 8.53
CA GLN A 53 -15.15 -5.02 9.42
C GLN A 53 -14.65 -3.58 9.20
N GLN A 54 -15.56 -2.61 9.26
CA GLN A 54 -15.29 -1.19 9.00
C GLN A 54 -14.89 -0.88 7.54
N GLU A 55 -15.40 -1.65 6.57
CA GLU A 55 -15.24 -1.39 5.12
C GLU A 55 -13.78 -1.38 4.63
N LEU A 56 -12.86 -1.98 5.38
CA LEU A 56 -11.46 -2.08 4.97
C LEU A 56 -11.29 -3.19 3.93
N SER A 57 -10.81 -2.84 2.74
CA SER A 57 -10.59 -3.82 1.67
C SER A 57 -9.49 -4.81 2.01
N LEU A 58 -9.76 -6.08 1.69
CA LEU A 58 -8.80 -7.17 1.77
C LEU A 58 -8.38 -7.56 0.36
N GLY A 59 -7.08 -7.70 0.13
CA GLY A 59 -6.51 -8.16 -1.14
C GLY A 59 -5.64 -9.40 -0.94
N ILE A 60 -5.45 -10.13 -2.04
CA ILE A 60 -4.48 -11.23 -2.15
C ILE A 60 -3.49 -10.87 -3.26
N GLN A 61 -2.21 -11.16 -3.01
CA GLN A 61 -1.14 -11.02 -3.98
C GLN A 61 -0.77 -12.40 -4.52
N VAL A 62 -0.90 -12.60 -5.84
CA VAL A 62 -0.45 -13.81 -6.53
C VAL A 62 0.84 -13.48 -7.28
N MET A 63 1.83 -14.36 -7.19
CA MET A 63 3.12 -14.25 -7.89
C MET A 63 3.38 -15.57 -8.62
N GLY A 64 3.85 -15.49 -9.86
CA GLY A 64 4.13 -16.66 -10.71
C GLY A 64 5.57 -16.66 -11.22
N ASN A 65 6.05 -17.81 -11.69
CA ASN A 65 7.31 -17.86 -12.42
C ASN A 65 7.14 -17.27 -13.84
N PHE A 66 8.26 -16.95 -14.48
CA PHE A 66 8.27 -16.72 -15.92
C PHE A 66 7.90 -18.00 -16.69
N PHE A 67 7.33 -17.82 -17.87
CA PHE A 67 6.88 -18.88 -18.76
C PHE A 67 7.97 -19.89 -19.11
#